data_AF-A0A367JXR4-F1
#
_entry.id   AF-A0A367JXR4-F1
#
_cell.length_a   1.000
_cell.length_b   1.000
_cell.length_c   1.000
_cell.angle_alpha   90.00
_cell.angle_beta   90.00
_cell.angle_gamma   90.00
#
_symmetry.space_group_name_H-M   'P 1'
#
loop_
_entity.id
_entity.type
_entity.pdbx_description
1 polymer ?
#
loop_
_entity_poly.entity_id
_entity_poly.type
_entity_poly.pdbx_seq_one_letter_code
_entity_poly.pdbx_strand_id
1 'polypeptide(L)'
;MSIFQRLKNWLTVLALTFAYTFPKAEYAQKAIRYLQLFLFRARSDWVHEESRGYWIAEDLQHNAKKEAINDRILESHVIFLWIPGGGFRFNPSRLYTSTFADWIRALEADKGIKSMVFVADYRRGREHLFPAAVKDIADTYDWLIHTLQIDPNKIIIGADDAGAAVALDALMLKIPSEFKPAAMICASPYIGLEAGGESWRNNLSKDILNEKAITHMENNYLKPEEENEDEDDYTVPEAKYEDGLSPFEYLKSDVEVGSCLPKRMLLFLGGQEVLLDEGGYLASKARQGGVQVVVVQEPTGKHLWSMLPDILAEEAHVKQTVCDRLVEFVSNCIHK
;
A
#
# COMPACT_ATOMS: atom_id res chain seq x y z
N MET A 1 19.50 21.13 0.45
CA MET A 1 19.59 19.73 -0.01
C MET A 1 20.95 19.47 -0.66
N SER A 2 21.68 18.42 -0.26
CA SER A 2 23.00 18.10 -0.82
C SER A 2 22.91 17.62 -2.28
N ILE A 3 24.02 17.67 -3.03
CA ILE A 3 24.11 17.14 -4.40
C ILE A 3 23.76 15.65 -4.44
N PHE A 4 24.26 14.88 -3.47
CA PHE A 4 23.96 13.46 -3.34
C PHE A 4 22.47 13.20 -3.13
N GLN A 5 21.79 13.99 -2.28
CA GLN A 5 20.35 13.84 -2.07
C GLN A 5 19.54 14.20 -3.31
N ARG A 6 19.92 15.26 -4.04
CA ARG A 6 19.29 15.60 -5.34
C ARG A 6 19.42 14.46 -6.34
N LEU A 7 20.61 13.87 -6.45
CA LEU A 7 20.86 12.74 -7.33
C LEU A 7 20.03 11.50 -6.90
N LYS A 8 19.98 11.20 -5.59
CA LYS A 8 19.15 10.12 -5.05
C LYS A 8 17.67 10.31 -5.38
N ASN A 9 17.13 11.51 -5.18
CA ASN A 9 15.74 11.82 -5.48
C ASN A 9 15.46 11.62 -6.97
N TRP A 10 16.30 12.19 -7.83
CA TRP A 10 16.16 12.06 -9.28
C TRP A 10 16.24 10.60 -9.76
N LEU A 11 17.20 9.82 -9.26
CA LEU A 11 17.32 8.39 -9.58
C LEU A 11 16.12 7.59 -9.10
N THR A 12 15.55 7.93 -7.94
CA THR A 12 14.38 7.25 -7.39
C THR A 12 13.15 7.49 -8.26
N VAL A 13 12.89 8.75 -8.64
CA VAL A 13 11.78 9.10 -9.54
C VAL A 13 11.95 8.43 -10.90
N LEU A 14 13.16 8.45 -11.46
CA LEU A 14 13.46 7.80 -12.73
C LEU A 14 13.22 6.28 -12.67
N ALA A 15 13.70 5.62 -11.61
CA ALA A 15 13.54 4.18 -11.43
C ALA A 15 12.08 3.77 -11.20
N LEU A 16 11.31 4.55 -10.42
CA LEU A 16 9.88 4.31 -10.22
C LEU A 16 9.10 4.51 -11.52
N THR A 17 9.34 5.61 -12.24
CA THR A 17 8.71 5.87 -13.55
C THR A 17 9.00 4.71 -14.50
N PHE A 18 10.28 4.31 -14.63
CA PHE A 18 10.67 3.16 -15.44
C PHE A 18 9.98 1.86 -14.98
N ALA A 19 9.93 1.60 -13.68
CA ALA A 19 9.32 0.39 -13.15
C ALA A 19 7.83 0.31 -13.49
N TYR A 20 7.11 1.44 -13.44
CA TYR A 20 5.69 1.50 -13.83
C TYR A 20 5.47 1.41 -15.35
N THR A 21 6.29 2.05 -16.16
CA THR A 21 6.00 2.22 -17.60
C THR A 21 6.72 1.23 -18.52
N PHE A 22 7.75 0.52 -18.05
CA PHE A 22 8.47 -0.43 -18.88
C PHE A 22 7.70 -1.77 -18.93
N PRO A 23 7.46 -2.40 -20.09
CA PRO A 23 6.52 -3.53 -20.20
C PRO A 23 6.86 -4.74 -19.32
N LYS A 24 8.14 -5.13 -19.31
CA LYS A 24 8.59 -6.37 -18.65
C LYS A 24 8.80 -6.18 -17.15
N ALA A 25 7.93 -6.80 -16.34
CA ALA A 25 7.93 -6.69 -14.87
C ALA A 25 9.24 -7.16 -14.22
N GLU A 26 9.94 -8.15 -14.79
CA GLU A 26 11.24 -8.62 -14.26
C GLU A 26 12.28 -7.48 -14.21
N TYR A 27 12.31 -6.59 -15.21
CA TYR A 27 13.23 -5.45 -15.23
C TYR A 27 12.81 -4.38 -14.22
N ALA A 28 11.49 -4.15 -14.06
CA ALA A 28 10.96 -3.27 -13.03
C ALA A 28 11.40 -3.76 -11.62
N GLN A 29 11.23 -5.05 -11.35
CA GLN A 29 11.66 -5.68 -10.10
C GLN A 29 13.17 -5.54 -9.86
N LYS A 30 14.00 -5.80 -10.89
CA LYS A 30 15.46 -5.63 -10.80
C LYS A 30 15.83 -4.17 -10.53
N ALA A 31 15.25 -3.22 -11.25
CA ALA A 31 15.52 -1.80 -11.09
C ALA A 31 15.23 -1.33 -9.65
N ILE A 32 14.05 -1.67 -9.12
CA ILE A 32 13.66 -1.32 -7.76
C ILE A 32 14.52 -2.04 -6.72
N ARG A 33 14.85 -3.32 -6.93
CA ARG A 33 15.76 -4.06 -6.04
C ARG A 33 17.13 -3.41 -5.97
N TYR A 34 17.72 -3.02 -7.10
CA TYR A 34 19.01 -2.32 -7.10
C TYR A 34 18.92 -0.95 -6.43
N LEU A 35 17.85 -0.19 -6.71
CA LEU A 35 17.61 1.09 -6.05
C LEU A 35 17.57 0.93 -4.52
N GLN A 36 16.84 -0.07 -4.02
CA GLN A 36 16.76 -0.41 -2.59
C GLN A 36 18.13 -0.78 -2.01
N LEU A 37 18.89 -1.63 -2.70
CA LEU A 37 20.22 -2.08 -2.24
C LEU A 37 21.27 -0.96 -2.20
N PHE A 38 21.24 -0.04 -3.15
CA PHE A 38 22.30 0.98 -3.30
C PHE A 38 21.96 2.32 -2.64
N LEU A 39 20.72 2.78 -2.72
CA LEU A 39 20.33 4.13 -2.25
C LEU A 39 19.52 4.13 -0.95
N PHE A 40 18.93 2.99 -0.60
CA PHE A 40 18.07 2.82 0.58
C PHE A 40 18.51 1.64 1.41
N ARG A 41 19.83 1.41 1.52
CA ARG A 41 20.41 0.40 2.40
C ARG A 41 19.74 0.51 3.76
N ALA A 42 18.80 -0.41 4.01
CA ALA A 42 18.05 -0.42 5.25
C ALA A 42 19.09 -0.48 6.37
N ARG A 43 18.90 0.33 7.42
CA ARG A 43 19.68 0.09 8.62
C ARG A 43 19.31 -1.34 9.07
N SER A 44 20.28 -2.25 9.07
CA SER A 44 20.05 -3.69 9.24
C SER A 44 19.46 -4.06 10.62
N ASP A 45 19.37 -3.09 11.52
CA ASP A 45 18.83 -3.10 12.87
C ASP A 45 17.32 -2.76 12.94
N TRP A 46 16.65 -2.49 11.81
CA TRP A 46 15.22 -2.19 11.80
C TRP A 46 14.34 -3.26 11.18
N VAL A 47 14.92 -4.25 10.48
CA VAL A 47 14.17 -5.20 9.65
C VAL A 47 14.43 -6.63 10.08
N HIS A 48 13.35 -7.41 10.25
CA HIS A 48 13.39 -8.84 10.51
C HIS A 48 12.57 -9.59 9.45
N GLU A 49 13.23 -10.46 8.67
CA GLU A 49 12.59 -11.22 7.60
C GLU A 49 11.72 -12.36 8.15
N GLU A 50 10.61 -12.61 7.49
CA GLU A 50 9.68 -13.72 7.75
C GLU A 50 9.31 -14.40 6.43
N SER A 51 8.75 -15.61 6.50
CA SER A 51 8.30 -16.33 5.29
C SER A 51 7.21 -15.62 4.48
N ARG A 52 6.46 -14.70 5.11
CA ARG A 52 5.30 -14.00 4.55
C ARG A 52 5.55 -12.51 4.30
N GLY A 53 6.78 -12.05 4.48
CA GLY A 53 7.11 -10.63 4.45
C GLY A 53 8.18 -10.29 5.47
N TYR A 54 8.09 -9.11 6.09
CA TYR A 54 9.09 -8.70 7.07
C TYR A 54 8.54 -7.68 8.07
N TRP A 55 9.08 -7.74 9.29
CA TRP A 55 8.80 -6.79 10.36
C TRP A 55 9.72 -5.57 10.27
N ILE A 56 9.19 -4.41 10.65
CA ILE A 56 9.90 -3.15 10.84
C ILE A 56 9.59 -2.62 12.25
N ALA A 57 10.63 -2.45 13.07
CA ALA A 57 10.56 -1.80 14.37
C ALA A 57 11.97 -1.36 14.83
N GLU A 58 12.05 -0.50 15.84
CA GLU A 58 13.33 -0.03 16.39
C GLU A 58 14.12 -1.17 17.03
N ASP A 59 15.41 -1.32 16.72
CA ASP A 59 16.32 -2.32 17.30
C ASP A 59 15.91 -3.79 17.09
N LEU A 60 15.30 -4.11 15.95
CA LEU A 60 15.21 -5.49 15.45
C LEU A 60 16.59 -5.94 14.94
N GLN A 61 17.45 -6.42 15.84
CA GLN A 61 18.75 -6.96 15.46
C GLN A 61 18.60 -8.02 14.35
N HIS A 62 19.51 -8.01 13.38
CA HIS A 62 19.62 -9.06 12.37
C HIS A 62 19.90 -10.38 13.09
N ASN A 63 18.92 -11.30 13.15
CA ASN A 63 18.86 -12.51 14.00
C ASN A 63 18.27 -12.35 15.41
N ALA A 64 17.41 -11.36 15.65
CA ALA A 64 16.56 -11.37 16.84
C ALA A 64 15.87 -12.73 16.97
N LYS A 65 15.94 -13.33 18.15
CA LYS A 65 15.27 -14.62 18.41
C LYS A 65 13.76 -14.44 18.26
N LYS A 66 13.06 -15.50 17.85
CA LYS A 66 11.60 -15.49 17.68
C LYS A 66 10.87 -15.00 18.93
N GLU A 67 11.38 -15.34 20.11
CA GLU A 67 10.83 -14.89 21.39
C GLU A 67 10.87 -13.36 21.53
N ALA A 68 11.95 -12.71 21.10
CA ALA A 68 12.07 -11.24 21.17
C ALA A 68 11.11 -10.52 20.20
N ILE A 69 10.81 -11.13 19.05
CA ILE A 69 9.79 -10.62 18.14
C ILE A 69 8.40 -10.77 18.75
N ASN A 70 8.09 -11.96 19.31
CA ASN A 70 6.81 -12.22 19.96
C ASN A 70 6.56 -11.28 21.15
N ASP A 71 7.57 -11.04 22.00
CA ASP A 71 7.44 -10.12 23.13
C ASP A 71 7.11 -8.70 22.66
N ARG A 72 7.76 -8.22 21.59
CA ARG A 72 7.47 -6.91 20.99
C ARG A 72 6.07 -6.84 20.39
N ILE A 73 5.60 -7.90 19.76
CA ILE A 73 4.24 -7.98 19.23
C ILE A 73 3.22 -7.90 20.39
N LEU A 74 3.48 -8.61 21.49
CA LEU A 74 2.62 -8.58 22.68
C LEU A 74 2.58 -7.19 23.34
N GLU A 75 3.72 -6.52 23.41
CA GLU A 75 3.84 -5.15 23.94
C GLU A 75 3.28 -4.08 23.01
N SER A 76 3.07 -4.39 21.74
CA SER A 76 2.57 -3.43 20.76
C SER A 76 1.08 -3.13 21.02
N HIS A 77 0.77 -1.84 21.01
CA HIS A 77 -0.61 -1.36 21.03
C HIS A 77 -1.23 -1.48 19.63
N VAL A 78 -0.41 -1.28 18.59
CA VAL A 78 -0.81 -1.43 17.19
C VAL A 78 0.21 -2.17 16.35
N ILE A 79 -0.30 -2.99 15.45
CA ILE A 79 0.43 -3.60 14.35
C ILE A 79 -0.13 -3.05 13.04
N PHE A 80 0.73 -2.46 12.22
CA PHE A 80 0.38 -2.10 10.85
C PHE A 80 0.64 -3.31 9.94
N LEU A 81 -0.40 -3.87 9.32
CA LEU A 81 -0.23 -4.79 8.20
C LEU A 81 -0.16 -3.95 6.92
N TRP A 82 1.03 -3.75 6.38
CA TRP A 82 1.22 -2.97 5.16
C TRP A 82 1.20 -3.86 3.91
N ILE A 83 0.27 -3.59 3.00
CA ILE A 83 0.11 -4.28 1.73
C ILE A 83 0.71 -3.38 0.66
N PRO A 84 1.94 -3.69 0.21
CA PRO A 84 2.68 -2.76 -0.64
C PRO A 84 2.09 -2.70 -2.05
N GLY A 85 2.18 -1.54 -2.68
CA GLY A 85 1.78 -1.34 -4.07
C GLY A 85 2.82 -1.82 -5.07
N GLY A 86 3.16 -0.96 -6.03
CA GLY A 86 4.06 -1.29 -7.15
C GLY A 86 3.32 -1.94 -8.31
N GLY A 87 2.06 -1.55 -8.50
CA GLY A 87 1.31 -1.88 -9.70
C GLY A 87 1.05 -3.37 -9.93
N PHE A 88 1.00 -4.19 -8.87
CA PHE A 88 0.98 -5.67 -8.94
C PHE A 88 2.23 -6.29 -9.59
N ARG A 89 3.31 -5.51 -9.77
CA ARG A 89 4.48 -5.88 -10.59
C ARG A 89 5.77 -5.97 -9.80
N PHE A 90 5.95 -5.12 -8.80
CA PHE A 90 7.14 -5.08 -7.95
C PHE A 90 6.77 -4.63 -6.53
N ASN A 91 7.70 -4.70 -5.59
CA ASN A 91 7.48 -4.28 -4.20
C ASN A 91 8.38 -3.07 -3.85
N PRO A 92 7.83 -1.84 -3.76
CA PRO A 92 8.60 -0.63 -3.42
C PRO A 92 8.86 -0.45 -1.91
N SER A 93 8.22 -1.23 -1.03
CA SER A 93 8.11 -0.95 0.41
C SER A 93 9.40 -0.71 1.19
N ARG A 94 10.54 -1.30 0.78
CA ARG A 94 11.83 -1.00 1.44
C ARG A 94 12.29 0.43 1.24
N LEU A 95 11.76 1.13 0.23
CA LEU A 95 11.99 2.56 0.06
C LEU A 95 11.29 3.36 1.18
N TYR A 96 10.21 2.82 1.76
CA TYR A 96 9.38 3.47 2.78
C TYR A 96 9.88 3.23 4.21
N THR A 97 10.93 2.43 4.42
CA THR A 97 11.40 2.06 5.77
C THR A 97 11.69 3.28 6.65
N SER A 98 12.21 4.38 6.09
CA SER A 98 12.40 5.62 6.86
C SER A 98 11.08 6.23 7.31
N THR A 99 10.07 6.25 6.44
CA THR A 99 8.73 6.77 6.74
C THR A 99 8.06 5.93 7.83
N PHE A 100 8.13 4.59 7.73
CA PHE A 100 7.64 3.70 8.79
C PHE A 100 8.38 3.92 10.12
N ALA A 101 9.70 4.09 10.09
CA ALA A 101 10.49 4.37 11.29
C ALA A 101 10.10 5.70 11.94
N ASP A 102 9.86 6.74 11.14
CA ASP A 102 9.41 8.04 11.62
C ASP A 102 8.02 7.94 12.26
N TRP A 103 7.09 7.16 11.67
CA TRP A 103 5.77 6.90 12.24
C TRP A 103 5.84 6.16 13.58
N ILE A 104 6.62 5.07 13.65
CA ILE A 104 6.78 4.27 14.88
C ILE A 104 7.31 5.16 16.02
N ARG A 105 8.36 5.94 15.74
CA ARG A 105 8.96 6.84 16.73
C ARG A 105 8.01 7.94 17.18
N ALA A 106 7.28 8.56 16.26
CA ALA A 106 6.35 9.63 16.60
C ALA A 106 5.16 9.12 17.42
N LEU A 107 4.62 7.94 17.10
CA LEU A 107 3.56 7.32 17.90
C LEU A 107 3.99 7.05 19.34
N GLU A 108 5.20 6.54 19.54
CA GLU A 108 5.74 6.30 20.88
C GLU A 108 6.05 7.61 21.61
N ALA A 109 6.75 8.54 20.95
CA ALA A 109 7.15 9.82 21.56
C ALA A 109 5.95 10.71 21.93
N ASP A 110 4.96 10.83 21.03
CA ASP A 110 3.88 11.81 21.17
C ASP A 110 2.67 11.26 21.94
N LYS A 111 2.44 9.94 21.86
CA LYS A 111 1.22 9.31 22.39
C LYS A 111 1.48 8.13 23.34
N GLY A 112 2.73 7.68 23.46
CA GLY A 112 3.09 6.46 24.20
C GLY A 112 2.60 5.19 23.51
N ILE A 113 2.35 5.23 22.20
CA ILE A 113 1.79 4.11 21.44
C ILE A 113 2.95 3.33 20.81
N LYS A 114 3.37 2.26 21.46
CA LYS A 114 4.26 1.25 20.87
C LYS A 114 3.60 0.60 19.64
N SER A 115 4.34 0.51 18.54
CA SER A 115 3.84 -0.08 17.30
C SER A 115 4.92 -0.79 16.50
N MET A 116 4.49 -1.70 15.62
CA MET A 116 5.33 -2.37 14.62
C MET A 116 4.64 -2.35 13.27
N VAL A 117 5.43 -2.43 12.19
CA VAL A 117 4.91 -2.61 10.82
C VAL A 117 5.30 -3.99 10.33
N PHE A 118 4.33 -4.77 9.83
CA PHE A 118 4.58 -5.96 9.03
C PHE A 118 4.26 -5.65 7.58
N VAL A 119 5.27 -5.70 6.72
CA VAL A 119 5.06 -5.54 5.28
C VAL A 119 4.84 -6.92 4.67
N ALA A 120 3.67 -7.15 4.09
CA ALA A 120 3.31 -8.44 3.51
C ALA A 120 3.92 -8.66 2.12
N ASP A 121 4.45 -9.85 1.91
CA ASP A 121 4.74 -10.35 0.58
C ASP A 121 3.54 -11.12 0.04
N TYR A 122 3.21 -10.84 -1.22
CA TYR A 122 2.19 -11.54 -1.96
C TYR A 122 2.68 -11.82 -3.39
N ARG A 123 2.16 -12.88 -4.00
CA ARG A 123 2.48 -13.25 -5.37
C ARG A 123 1.96 -12.21 -6.36
N ARG A 124 2.79 -11.85 -7.33
CA ARG A 124 2.64 -10.69 -8.23
C ARG A 124 2.97 -11.07 -9.66
N GLY A 125 2.51 -10.25 -10.60
CA GLY A 125 2.84 -10.35 -12.02
C GLY A 125 2.00 -11.38 -12.78
N ARG A 126 2.25 -11.50 -14.08
CA ARG A 126 1.52 -12.41 -14.99
C ARG A 126 1.53 -13.88 -14.58
N GLU A 127 2.53 -14.31 -13.82
CA GLU A 127 2.60 -15.67 -13.28
C GLU A 127 1.53 -15.94 -12.21
N HIS A 128 1.03 -14.87 -11.59
CA HIS A 128 0.16 -14.91 -10.42
C HIS A 128 -0.90 -13.80 -10.48
N LEU A 129 -1.84 -13.95 -11.40
CA LEU A 129 -3.00 -13.06 -11.55
C LEU A 129 -3.99 -13.21 -10.36
N PHE A 130 -5.00 -12.35 -10.31
CA PHE A 130 -6.11 -12.47 -9.37
C PHE A 130 -6.70 -13.89 -9.41
N PRO A 131 -7.04 -14.49 -8.24
CA PRO A 131 -7.02 -13.94 -6.89
C PRO A 131 -5.74 -14.24 -6.09
N ALA A 132 -4.59 -14.54 -6.72
CA ALA A 132 -3.40 -15.02 -6.00
C ALA A 132 -2.93 -14.09 -4.87
N ALA A 133 -2.81 -12.78 -5.17
CA ALA A 133 -2.44 -11.77 -4.19
C ALA A 133 -3.44 -11.67 -3.02
N VAL A 134 -4.74 -11.76 -3.33
CA VAL A 134 -5.82 -11.70 -2.34
C VAL A 134 -5.77 -12.89 -1.39
N LYS A 135 -5.50 -14.10 -1.93
CA LYS A 135 -5.30 -15.33 -1.15
C LYS A 135 -4.09 -15.17 -0.20
N ASP A 136 -2.95 -14.68 -0.69
CA ASP A 136 -1.74 -14.52 0.14
C ASP A 136 -1.92 -13.48 1.27
N ILE A 137 -2.63 -12.37 1.00
CA ILE A 137 -2.92 -11.36 2.03
C ILE A 137 -3.91 -11.91 3.07
N ALA A 138 -4.94 -12.63 2.65
CA ALA A 138 -5.86 -13.28 3.58
C ALA A 138 -5.13 -14.31 4.47
N ASP A 139 -4.27 -15.14 3.88
CA ASP A 139 -3.44 -16.12 4.61
C ASP A 139 -2.47 -15.44 5.57
N THR A 140 -1.94 -14.26 5.21
CA THR A 140 -1.07 -13.46 6.09
C THR A 140 -1.88 -12.89 7.26
N TYR A 141 -3.08 -12.37 7.00
CA TYR A 141 -3.97 -11.84 8.02
C TYR A 141 -4.43 -12.92 9.01
N ASP A 142 -4.82 -14.10 8.51
CA ASP A 142 -5.14 -15.28 9.30
C ASP A 142 -3.96 -15.71 10.19
N TRP A 143 -2.74 -15.72 9.63
CA TRP A 143 -1.53 -16.01 10.40
C TRP A 143 -1.29 -15.02 11.54
N LEU A 144 -1.47 -13.70 11.30
CA LEU A 144 -1.35 -12.69 12.37
C LEU A 144 -2.34 -12.95 13.50
N ILE A 145 -3.60 -13.24 13.18
CA ILE A 145 -4.65 -13.43 14.18
C ILE A 145 -4.49 -14.76 14.91
N HIS A 146 -4.39 -15.87 14.18
CA HIS A 146 -4.54 -17.20 14.75
C HIS A 146 -3.22 -17.82 15.16
N THR A 147 -2.11 -17.51 14.46
CA THR A 147 -0.79 -18.03 14.81
C THR A 147 -0.06 -17.10 15.77
N LEU A 148 -0.06 -15.80 15.50
CA LEU A 148 0.60 -14.81 16.39
C LEU A 148 -0.32 -14.27 17.49
N GLN A 149 -1.60 -14.66 17.50
CA GLN A 149 -2.57 -14.30 18.54
C GLN A 149 -2.76 -12.78 18.67
N ILE A 150 -2.69 -12.06 17.55
CA ILE A 150 -2.89 -10.62 17.50
C ILE A 150 -4.40 -10.35 17.42
N ASP A 151 -4.94 -9.60 18.38
CA ASP A 151 -6.33 -9.12 18.33
C ASP A 151 -6.53 -8.25 17.06
N PRO A 152 -7.54 -8.53 16.22
CA PRO A 152 -7.86 -7.69 15.05
C PRO A 152 -8.01 -6.20 15.37
N ASN A 153 -8.48 -5.85 16.58
CA ASN A 153 -8.61 -4.47 17.04
C ASN A 153 -7.26 -3.77 17.31
N LYS A 154 -6.14 -4.50 17.26
CA LYS A 154 -4.78 -3.94 17.25
C LYS A 154 -4.21 -3.81 15.84
N ILE A 155 -4.87 -4.36 14.81
CA ILE A 155 -4.35 -4.34 13.45
C ILE A 155 -4.91 -3.13 12.70
N ILE A 156 -4.02 -2.36 12.07
CA ILE A 156 -4.39 -1.36 11.07
C ILE A 156 -3.86 -1.86 9.73
N ILE A 157 -4.75 -2.05 8.75
CA ILE A 157 -4.31 -2.37 7.39
C ILE A 157 -3.85 -1.10 6.72
N GLY A 158 -2.58 -1.04 6.33
CA GLY A 158 -2.03 0.00 5.48
C GLY A 158 -1.86 -0.51 4.06
N ALA A 159 -2.04 0.33 3.05
CA ALA A 159 -1.80 -0.04 1.67
C ALA A 159 -1.40 1.18 0.83
N ASP A 160 -0.62 0.95 -0.23
CA ASP A 160 -0.28 1.98 -1.22
C ASP A 160 -0.58 1.51 -2.64
N ASP A 161 -0.96 2.44 -3.52
CA ASP A 161 -1.13 2.17 -4.97
C ASP A 161 -2.02 0.91 -5.20
N ALA A 162 -1.59 -0.05 -6.02
CA ALA A 162 -2.29 -1.31 -6.31
C ALA A 162 -2.51 -2.20 -5.08
N GLY A 163 -1.73 -2.00 -4.00
CA GLY A 163 -1.92 -2.71 -2.75
C GLY A 163 -3.27 -2.38 -2.10
N ALA A 164 -3.83 -1.18 -2.37
CA ALA A 164 -5.15 -0.79 -1.89
C ALA A 164 -6.23 -1.70 -2.47
N ALA A 165 -6.19 -1.98 -3.78
CA ALA A 165 -7.12 -2.91 -4.39
C ALA A 165 -7.02 -4.33 -3.80
N VAL A 166 -5.79 -4.85 -3.61
CA VAL A 166 -5.58 -6.17 -2.97
C VAL A 166 -6.16 -6.19 -1.56
N ALA A 167 -5.94 -5.13 -0.77
CA ALA A 167 -6.44 -5.01 0.59
C ALA A 167 -7.97 -4.99 0.64
N LEU A 168 -8.61 -4.21 -0.23
CA LEU A 168 -10.06 -4.09 -0.32
C LEU A 168 -10.71 -5.41 -0.74
N ASP A 169 -10.15 -6.09 -1.75
CA ASP A 169 -10.64 -7.42 -2.17
C ASP A 169 -10.43 -8.47 -1.09
N ALA A 170 -9.30 -8.45 -0.36
CA ALA A 170 -9.09 -9.36 0.77
C ALA A 170 -10.11 -9.13 1.89
N LEU A 171 -10.37 -7.88 2.26
CA LEU A 171 -11.36 -7.50 3.28
C LEU A 171 -12.78 -7.94 2.91
N MET A 172 -13.12 -7.89 1.64
CA MET A 172 -14.46 -8.19 1.15
C MET A 172 -14.68 -9.68 0.88
N LEU A 173 -13.69 -10.35 0.27
CA LEU A 173 -13.86 -11.69 -0.29
C LEU A 173 -13.35 -12.81 0.63
N LYS A 174 -12.45 -12.50 1.56
CA LYS A 174 -11.70 -13.53 2.32
C LYS A 174 -11.62 -13.28 3.82
N ILE A 175 -11.51 -12.04 4.29
CA ILE A 175 -11.41 -11.73 5.71
C ILE A 175 -12.83 -11.70 6.31
N PRO A 176 -13.13 -12.54 7.33
CA PRO A 176 -14.45 -12.55 7.96
C PRO A 176 -14.77 -11.24 8.68
N SER A 177 -16.04 -10.85 8.66
CA SER A 177 -16.53 -9.57 9.21
C SER A 177 -16.30 -9.42 10.73
N GLU A 178 -16.19 -10.52 11.45
CA GLU A 178 -15.89 -10.61 12.88
C GLU A 178 -14.42 -10.31 13.21
N PHE A 179 -13.54 -10.44 12.21
CA PHE A 179 -12.10 -10.21 12.34
C PHE A 179 -11.65 -8.93 11.64
N LYS A 180 -12.54 -7.94 11.49
CA LYS A 180 -12.16 -6.65 10.87
C LYS A 180 -11.01 -5.98 11.62
N PRO A 181 -10.07 -5.35 10.89
CA PRO A 181 -9.03 -4.55 11.51
C PRO A 181 -9.63 -3.31 12.19
N ALA A 182 -8.87 -2.66 13.06
CA ALA A 182 -9.28 -1.44 13.73
C ALA A 182 -9.52 -0.28 12.75
N ALA A 183 -8.68 -0.19 11.71
CA ALA A 183 -8.71 0.88 10.72
C ALA A 183 -8.01 0.46 9.42
N MET A 184 -8.18 1.29 8.39
CA MET A 184 -7.44 1.21 7.13
C MET A 184 -6.73 2.53 6.81
N ILE A 185 -5.52 2.47 6.27
CA ILE A 185 -4.77 3.63 5.76
C ILE A 185 -4.43 3.34 4.31
N CYS A 186 -4.77 4.24 3.39
CA CYS A 186 -4.32 4.15 2.00
C CYS A 186 -3.49 5.36 1.59
N ALA A 187 -2.41 5.12 0.86
CA ALA A 187 -1.61 6.14 0.20
C ALA A 187 -1.75 6.01 -1.31
N SER A 188 -2.21 7.06 -1.98
CA SER A 188 -2.32 7.10 -3.45
C SER A 188 -3.02 5.85 -4.04
N PRO A 189 -4.23 5.49 -3.59
CA PRO A 189 -4.80 4.17 -3.84
C PRO A 189 -5.22 3.96 -5.30
N TYR A 190 -4.78 2.86 -5.90
CA TYR A 190 -5.39 2.30 -7.09
C TYR A 190 -6.47 1.29 -6.68
N ILE A 191 -7.67 1.42 -7.25
CA ILE A 191 -8.85 0.62 -6.86
C ILE A 191 -9.57 -0.06 -8.04
N GLY A 192 -8.97 -0.08 -9.24
CA GLY A 192 -9.55 -0.74 -10.41
C GLY A 192 -10.59 0.08 -11.19
N LEU A 193 -10.56 1.42 -11.08
CA LEU A 193 -11.33 2.30 -11.97
C LEU A 193 -10.50 2.65 -13.21
N GLU A 194 -11.17 2.70 -14.36
CA GLU A 194 -10.54 3.03 -15.65
C GLU A 194 -10.00 4.46 -15.69
N ALA A 195 -8.90 4.65 -16.43
CA ALA A 195 -8.32 5.95 -16.71
C ALA A 195 -9.30 6.86 -17.49
N GLY A 196 -9.39 8.14 -17.13
CA GLY A 196 -10.19 9.12 -17.90
C GLY A 196 -10.94 10.19 -17.10
N GLY A 197 -10.80 10.20 -15.77
CA GLY A 197 -11.33 11.24 -14.87
C GLY A 197 -10.75 12.64 -15.11
N GLU A 198 -11.19 13.62 -14.32
CA GLU A 198 -10.63 14.98 -14.39
C GLU A 198 -9.18 15.01 -13.91
N SER A 199 -8.84 14.23 -12.87
CA SER A 199 -7.47 14.04 -12.39
C SER A 199 -6.55 13.57 -13.52
N TRP A 200 -6.96 12.53 -14.26
CA TRP A 200 -6.24 12.01 -15.42
C TRP A 200 -5.95 13.10 -16.46
N ARG A 201 -6.97 13.85 -16.89
CA ARG A 201 -6.81 14.92 -17.89
C ARG A 201 -5.87 16.03 -17.41
N ASN A 202 -5.89 16.36 -16.12
CA ASN A 202 -5.16 17.50 -15.57
C ASN A 202 -3.75 17.16 -15.09
N ASN A 203 -3.47 15.89 -14.78
CA ASN A 203 -2.26 15.47 -14.06
C ASN A 203 -1.36 14.49 -14.80
N LEU A 204 -1.75 14.00 -15.98
CA LEU A 204 -0.96 13.04 -16.76
C LEU A 204 0.51 13.44 -16.97
N SER A 205 0.80 14.75 -17.14
CA SER A 205 2.16 15.25 -17.34
C SER A 205 2.93 15.53 -16.04
N LYS A 206 2.30 15.35 -14.87
CA LYS A 206 2.84 15.71 -13.54
C LYS A 206 3.16 14.48 -12.70
N ASP A 207 2.48 13.38 -12.97
CA ASP A 207 2.58 12.12 -12.26
C ASP A 207 3.61 11.15 -12.88
N ILE A 208 4.06 10.17 -12.10
CA ILE A 208 4.87 9.03 -12.56
C ILE A 208 4.01 7.94 -13.22
N LEU A 209 2.70 7.92 -12.92
CA LEU A 209 1.73 7.05 -13.58
C LEU A 209 1.17 7.70 -14.85
N ASN A 210 0.98 6.88 -15.87
CA ASN A 210 0.35 7.24 -17.14
C ASN A 210 -0.48 6.06 -17.67
N GLU A 211 -1.07 6.19 -18.86
CA GLU A 211 -1.94 5.14 -19.41
C GLU A 211 -1.20 3.81 -19.56
N LYS A 212 0.06 3.84 -20.03
CA LYS A 212 0.89 2.63 -20.16
C LYS A 212 1.13 1.95 -18.81
N ALA A 213 1.33 2.74 -17.76
CA ALA A 213 1.49 2.20 -16.42
C ALA A 213 0.23 1.42 -16.00
N ILE A 214 -0.97 1.98 -16.19
CA ILE A 214 -2.23 1.31 -15.85
C ILE A 214 -2.44 0.04 -16.67
N THR A 215 -2.24 0.10 -17.99
CA THR A 215 -2.33 -1.10 -18.84
C THR A 215 -1.38 -2.19 -18.34
N HIS A 216 -0.15 -1.84 -18.00
CA HIS A 216 0.79 -2.83 -17.45
C HIS A 216 0.37 -3.33 -16.06
N MET A 217 -0.21 -2.50 -15.21
CA MET A 217 -0.73 -2.89 -13.90
C MET A 217 -1.87 -3.91 -14.05
N GLU A 218 -2.86 -3.60 -14.87
CA GLU A 218 -4.01 -4.46 -15.15
C GLU A 218 -3.57 -5.79 -15.78
N ASN A 219 -2.67 -5.76 -16.76
CA ASN A 219 -2.14 -6.97 -17.39
C ASN A 219 -1.36 -7.88 -16.43
N ASN A 220 -0.92 -7.36 -15.28
CA ASN A 220 -0.22 -8.13 -14.25
C ASN A 220 -1.14 -8.54 -13.08
N TYR A 221 -2.43 -8.25 -13.18
CA TYR A 221 -3.43 -8.59 -12.17
C TYR A 221 -4.65 -9.32 -12.73
N LEU A 222 -5.04 -9.03 -13.96
CA LEU A 222 -6.25 -9.52 -14.60
C LEU A 222 -5.91 -10.50 -15.72
N LYS A 223 -6.84 -11.43 -16.01
CA LYS A 223 -6.72 -12.35 -17.16
C LYS A 223 -7.07 -11.60 -18.45
N PRO A 224 -6.24 -11.68 -19.51
CA PRO A 224 -6.58 -11.11 -20.82
C PRO A 224 -7.72 -11.87 -21.50
N GLU A 225 -8.46 -11.19 -22.38
CA GLU A 225 -9.58 -11.73 -23.17
C GLU A 225 -9.18 -12.84 -24.14
N GLU A 226 -8.10 -12.63 -24.88
CA GLU A 226 -7.55 -13.55 -25.87
C GLU A 226 -6.01 -13.50 -25.77
N GLU A 227 -5.34 -14.64 -25.92
CA GLU A 227 -3.89 -14.67 -26.12
C GLU A 227 -3.58 -14.14 -27.53
N ASN A 228 -3.50 -12.82 -27.70
CA ASN A 228 -2.82 -12.28 -28.87
C ASN A 228 -1.30 -12.41 -28.61
N GLU A 229 -0.56 -12.90 -29.59
CA GLU A 229 0.91 -13.02 -29.47
C GLU A 229 1.61 -11.64 -29.51
N ASP A 230 0.86 -10.56 -29.74
CA ASP A 230 1.32 -9.18 -29.73
C ASP A 230 1.06 -8.53 -28.35
N GLU A 231 2.13 -8.19 -27.64
CA GLU A 231 2.17 -7.91 -26.19
C GLU A 231 1.52 -6.59 -25.71
N ASP A 232 0.87 -5.79 -26.56
CA ASP A 232 0.71 -4.34 -26.29
C ASP A 232 -0.72 -3.75 -26.26
N ASP A 233 -1.81 -4.51 -26.45
CA ASP A 233 -3.17 -3.94 -26.37
C ASP A 233 -4.23 -4.97 -25.91
N TYR A 234 -4.80 -4.77 -24.72
CA TYR A 234 -5.87 -5.61 -24.17
C TYR A 234 -6.85 -4.78 -23.35
N THR A 235 -8.14 -4.92 -23.66
CA THR A 235 -9.26 -4.43 -22.85
C THR A 235 -9.62 -5.44 -21.75
N VAL A 236 -10.10 -4.94 -20.62
CA VAL A 236 -10.43 -5.73 -19.41
C VAL A 236 -11.90 -6.16 -19.43
N PRO A 237 -12.24 -7.47 -19.30
CA PRO A 237 -13.62 -7.88 -19.01
C PRO A 237 -13.79 -8.72 -17.73
N GLU A 238 -15.08 -9.00 -17.47
CA GLU A 238 -15.67 -9.87 -16.46
C GLU A 238 -15.30 -11.37 -16.61
N ALA A 239 -14.01 -11.72 -16.69
CA ALA A 239 -13.60 -13.11 -16.62
C ALA A 239 -13.99 -13.68 -15.24
N LYS A 240 -14.75 -14.78 -15.19
CA LYS A 240 -14.97 -15.51 -13.92
C LYS A 240 -13.65 -16.14 -13.48
N TYR A 241 -13.06 -15.60 -12.42
CA TYR A 241 -11.83 -16.14 -11.83
C TYR A 241 -12.12 -17.42 -11.03
N GLU A 242 -11.07 -18.09 -10.56
CA GLU A 242 -11.21 -19.24 -9.66
C GLU A 242 -12.20 -18.96 -8.52
N ASP A 243 -12.94 -19.99 -8.12
CA ASP A 243 -13.90 -19.94 -7.00
C ASP A 243 -15.10 -18.99 -7.21
N GLY A 244 -15.32 -18.49 -8.44
CA GLY A 244 -16.43 -17.58 -8.76
C GLY A 244 -16.23 -16.14 -8.26
N LEU A 245 -15.00 -15.81 -7.84
CA LEU A 245 -14.64 -14.46 -7.38
C LEU A 245 -14.48 -13.51 -8.57
N SER A 246 -14.75 -12.23 -8.33
CA SER A 246 -14.42 -11.15 -9.27
C SER A 246 -13.55 -10.12 -8.57
N PRO A 247 -12.57 -9.51 -9.25
CA PRO A 247 -11.79 -8.41 -8.70
C PRO A 247 -12.66 -7.16 -8.59
N PHE A 248 -12.31 -6.28 -7.67
CA PHE A 248 -12.92 -4.95 -7.54
C PHE A 248 -14.44 -4.96 -7.32
N GLU A 249 -15.03 -6.02 -6.76
CA GLU A 249 -16.49 -6.08 -6.53
C GLU A 249 -16.99 -4.94 -5.63
N TYR A 250 -16.11 -4.40 -4.80
CA TYR A 250 -16.37 -3.24 -3.95
C TYR A 250 -16.69 -1.98 -4.76
N LEU A 251 -16.51 -1.96 -6.09
CA LEU A 251 -16.91 -0.86 -6.97
C LEU A 251 -18.37 -0.95 -7.42
N LYS A 252 -18.99 -2.14 -7.43
CA LYS A 252 -20.39 -2.34 -7.84
C LYS A 252 -21.35 -1.55 -6.95
N SER A 253 -22.36 -0.91 -7.55
CA SER A 253 -23.25 0.04 -6.84
C SER A 253 -24.12 -0.60 -5.75
N ASP A 254 -24.39 -1.90 -5.86
CA ASP A 254 -25.20 -2.70 -4.94
C ASP A 254 -24.39 -3.31 -3.78
N VAL A 255 -23.06 -3.16 -3.78
CA VAL A 255 -22.20 -3.68 -2.71
C VAL A 255 -22.07 -2.68 -1.57
N GLU A 256 -22.55 -3.08 -0.39
CA GLU A 256 -22.45 -2.31 0.85
C GLU A 256 -21.07 -2.47 1.49
N VAL A 257 -20.10 -1.68 1.02
CA VAL A 257 -18.68 -1.77 1.46
C VAL A 257 -18.48 -1.56 2.97
N GLY A 258 -19.39 -0.86 3.65
CA GLY A 258 -19.36 -0.66 5.10
C GLY A 258 -19.42 -1.96 5.90
N SER A 259 -20.06 -3.00 5.34
CA SER A 259 -20.16 -4.31 5.96
C SER A 259 -18.83 -5.08 5.97
N CYS A 260 -17.85 -4.71 5.14
CA CYS A 260 -16.54 -5.35 5.04
C CYS A 260 -15.40 -4.45 5.54
N LEU A 261 -15.50 -3.14 5.33
CA LEU A 261 -14.47 -2.19 5.74
C LEU A 261 -14.40 -2.00 7.27
N PRO A 262 -13.22 -1.63 7.81
CA PRO A 262 -13.12 -1.15 9.18
C PRO A 262 -13.87 0.18 9.34
N LYS A 263 -14.19 0.54 10.59
CA LYS A 263 -15.00 1.73 10.90
C LYS A 263 -14.29 3.06 10.60
N ARG A 264 -12.97 3.05 10.43
CA ARG A 264 -12.14 4.24 10.24
C ARG A 264 -11.19 4.03 9.07
N MET A 265 -11.05 5.06 8.24
CA MET A 265 -10.14 5.07 7.10
C MET A 265 -9.39 6.41 7.02
N LEU A 266 -8.09 6.35 6.77
CA LEU A 266 -7.25 7.49 6.42
C LEU A 266 -6.79 7.36 4.97
N LEU A 267 -6.92 8.43 4.20
CA LEU A 267 -6.48 8.50 2.81
C LEU A 267 -5.48 9.64 2.65
N PHE A 268 -4.28 9.32 2.15
CA PHE A 268 -3.32 10.30 1.68
C PHE A 268 -3.43 10.42 0.15
N LEU A 269 -3.85 11.60 -0.33
CA LEU A 269 -4.09 11.87 -1.74
C LEU A 269 -3.26 13.07 -2.22
N GLY A 270 -2.57 12.94 -3.34
CA GLY A 270 -1.80 14.02 -3.94
C GLY A 270 -2.61 14.78 -4.99
N GLY A 271 -2.52 16.11 -4.98
CA GLY A 271 -3.23 16.97 -5.93
C GLY A 271 -2.73 16.85 -7.38
N GLN A 272 -1.52 16.31 -7.57
CA GLN A 272 -0.92 16.06 -8.89
C GLN A 272 -0.97 14.58 -9.29
N GLU A 273 -1.76 13.77 -8.59
CA GLU A 273 -1.94 12.36 -8.95
C GLU A 273 -2.97 12.19 -10.06
N VAL A 274 -2.73 11.24 -10.96
CA VAL A 274 -3.78 10.74 -11.86
C VAL A 274 -4.84 9.96 -11.07
N LEU A 275 -4.46 9.32 -9.96
CA LEU A 275 -5.35 8.52 -9.08
C LEU A 275 -6.14 9.35 -8.05
N LEU A 276 -6.12 10.68 -8.14
CA LEU A 276 -6.79 11.55 -7.17
C LEU A 276 -8.31 11.31 -7.14
N ASP A 277 -8.94 11.17 -8.31
CA ASP A 277 -10.39 10.97 -8.42
C ASP A 277 -10.80 9.60 -7.87
N GLU A 278 -9.97 8.57 -8.08
CA GLU A 278 -10.15 7.21 -7.60
C GLU A 278 -10.09 7.16 -6.06
N GLY A 279 -9.10 7.83 -5.46
CA GLY A 279 -9.05 8.00 -4.01
C GLY A 279 -10.26 8.76 -3.46
N GLY A 280 -10.71 9.80 -4.18
CA GLY A 280 -11.93 10.54 -3.86
C GLY A 280 -13.20 9.67 -3.93
N TYR A 281 -13.29 8.80 -4.93
CA TYR A 281 -14.39 7.85 -5.09
C TYR A 281 -14.41 6.83 -3.95
N LEU A 282 -13.25 6.24 -3.60
CA LEU A 282 -13.14 5.35 -2.44
C LEU A 282 -13.59 6.05 -1.16
N ALA A 283 -13.17 7.30 -0.94
CA ALA A 283 -13.59 8.09 0.22
C ALA A 283 -15.11 8.28 0.28
N SER A 284 -15.72 8.62 -0.86
CA SER A 284 -17.16 8.80 -0.98
C SER A 284 -17.92 7.50 -0.69
N LYS A 285 -17.50 6.40 -1.31
CA LYS A 285 -18.14 5.10 -1.16
C LYS A 285 -18.02 4.54 0.26
N ALA A 286 -16.85 4.67 0.88
CA ALA A 286 -16.64 4.29 2.28
C ALA A 286 -17.53 5.12 3.24
N ARG A 287 -17.65 6.45 3.03
CA ARG A 287 -18.56 7.29 3.83
C ARG A 287 -20.03 6.88 3.67
N GLN A 288 -20.46 6.54 2.46
CA GLN A 288 -21.82 6.06 2.20
C GLN A 288 -22.08 4.73 2.94
N GLY A 289 -21.06 3.88 3.06
CA GLY A 289 -21.09 2.67 3.91
C GLY A 289 -20.93 2.93 5.42
N GLY A 290 -20.95 4.18 5.88
CA GLY A 290 -20.85 4.51 7.30
C GLY A 290 -19.43 4.49 7.89
N VAL A 291 -18.39 4.41 7.06
CA VAL A 291 -16.99 4.50 7.50
C VAL A 291 -16.63 5.96 7.80
N GLN A 292 -15.96 6.20 8.93
CA GLN A 292 -15.37 7.50 9.21
C GLN A 292 -14.09 7.69 8.39
N VAL A 293 -14.16 8.52 7.34
CA VAL A 293 -13.05 8.75 6.42
C VAL A 293 -12.39 10.11 6.66
N VAL A 294 -11.10 10.08 7.00
CA VAL A 294 -10.20 11.24 7.01
C VAL A 294 -9.42 11.28 5.70
N VAL A 295 -9.44 12.41 5.02
CA VAL A 295 -8.64 12.63 3.80
C VAL A 295 -7.60 13.70 4.11
N VAL A 296 -6.34 13.38 3.84
CA VAL A 296 -5.21 14.31 3.89
C VAL A 296 -4.76 14.50 2.45
N GLN A 297 -4.98 15.70 1.93
CA GLN A 297 -4.60 16.04 0.57
C GLN A 297 -3.39 17.00 0.58
N GLU A 298 -2.35 16.67 -0.18
CA GLU A 298 -1.22 17.57 -0.45
C GLU A 298 -1.33 18.09 -1.89
N PRO A 299 -1.64 19.39 -2.10
CA PRO A 299 -1.90 19.94 -3.44
C PRO A 299 -0.78 19.69 -4.47
N THR A 300 0.48 19.66 -4.03
CA THR A 300 1.65 19.41 -4.88
C THR A 300 2.09 17.94 -4.89
N GLY A 301 1.41 17.08 -4.13
CA GLY A 301 1.78 15.69 -3.94
C GLY A 301 1.63 14.90 -5.24
N LYS A 302 2.70 14.18 -5.59
CA LYS A 302 2.73 13.19 -6.67
C LYS A 302 2.41 11.80 -6.13
N HIS A 303 2.19 10.82 -7.00
CA HIS A 303 1.87 9.47 -6.58
C HIS A 303 2.91 8.93 -5.60
N LEU A 304 2.46 8.44 -4.43
CA LEU A 304 3.25 7.99 -3.28
C LEU A 304 3.98 9.08 -2.46
N TRP A 305 3.57 10.34 -2.58
CA TRP A 305 4.17 11.45 -1.82
C TRP A 305 4.20 11.20 -0.30
N SER A 306 3.16 10.59 0.27
CA SER A 306 3.10 10.34 1.71
C SER A 306 4.02 9.20 2.16
N MET A 307 4.40 8.30 1.25
CA MET A 307 5.31 7.18 1.54
C MET A 307 6.78 7.56 1.32
N LEU A 308 7.04 8.51 0.42
CA LEU A 308 8.37 9.06 0.14
C LEU A 308 8.38 10.60 0.19
N PRO A 309 8.00 11.23 1.31
CA PRO A 309 7.80 12.68 1.37
C PRO A 309 9.11 13.46 1.15
N ASP A 310 10.27 12.87 1.46
CA ASP A 310 11.59 13.48 1.20
C ASP A 310 11.96 13.53 -0.30
N ILE A 311 11.19 12.87 -1.17
CA ILE A 311 11.50 12.66 -2.58
C ILE A 311 10.38 13.18 -3.48
N LEU A 312 9.13 12.89 -3.12
CA LEU A 312 7.95 13.08 -3.95
C LEU A 312 7.04 14.23 -3.48
N ALA A 313 7.44 14.94 -2.43
CA ALA A 313 6.82 16.20 -2.03
C ALA A 313 7.77 17.38 -2.31
N GLU A 314 7.21 18.51 -2.73
CA GLU A 314 7.99 19.73 -3.02
C GLU A 314 8.35 20.50 -1.74
N GLU A 315 7.41 20.50 -0.81
CA GLU A 315 7.42 21.29 0.42
C GLU A 315 8.01 20.51 1.60
N ALA A 316 9.01 21.06 2.28
CA ALA A 316 9.72 20.36 3.36
C ALA A 316 8.83 20.00 4.57
N HIS A 317 7.75 20.75 4.79
CA HIS A 317 6.82 20.54 5.90
C HIS A 317 5.86 19.35 5.69
N VAL A 318 5.77 18.83 4.47
CA VAL A 318 4.85 17.75 4.10
C VAL A 318 5.16 16.48 4.88
N LYS A 319 6.45 16.14 5.05
CA LYS A 319 6.88 14.98 5.83
C LYS A 319 6.34 15.00 7.26
N GLN A 320 6.48 16.15 7.94
CA GLN A 320 5.97 16.31 9.30
C GLN A 320 4.44 16.23 9.32
N THR A 321 3.78 16.86 8.34
CA THR A 321 2.32 16.84 8.23
C THR A 321 1.76 15.42 8.06
N VAL A 322 2.40 14.57 7.24
CA VAL A 322 2.02 13.14 7.10
C VAL A 322 2.13 12.44 8.44
N CYS A 323 3.25 12.65 9.14
CA CYS A 323 3.50 12.02 10.43
C CYS A 323 2.47 12.45 11.48
N ASP A 324 2.23 13.75 11.62
CA ASP A 324 1.27 14.31 12.58
C ASP A 324 -0.14 13.79 12.33
N ARG A 325 -0.58 13.75 11.05
CA ARG A 325 -1.91 13.24 10.68
C ARG A 325 -2.05 11.75 10.93
N LEU A 326 -1.00 10.97 10.69
CA LEU A 326 -0.98 9.55 11.00
C LEU A 326 -1.06 9.33 12.51
N VAL A 327 -0.26 10.03 13.30
CA VAL A 327 -0.27 9.94 14.77
C VAL A 327 -1.64 10.32 15.34
N GLU A 328 -2.23 11.41 14.85
CA GLU A 328 -3.57 11.84 15.23
C GLU A 328 -4.61 10.75 14.90
N PHE A 329 -4.60 10.23 13.67
CA PHE A 329 -5.54 9.20 13.24
C PHE A 329 -5.43 7.92 14.07
N VAL A 330 -4.22 7.37 14.21
CA VAL A 330 -3.95 6.12 14.94
C VAL A 330 -4.34 6.26 16.41
N SER A 331 -4.02 7.40 17.04
CA SER A 331 -4.40 7.66 18.44
C SER A 331 -5.91 7.67 18.69
N ASN A 332 -6.71 7.95 17.66
CA ASN A 332 -8.17 7.91 17.71
C ASN A 332 -8.77 6.54 17.35
N CYS A 333 -7.95 5.59 16.87
CA CYS A 333 -8.39 4.25 16.50
C CYS A 333 -8.26 3.24 17.66
N ILE A 334 -7.35 3.48 18.59
CA ILE A 334 -6.99 2.53 19.65
C ILE A 334 -7.62 2.97 20.97
N HIS A 335 -8.28 2.05 21.67
CA HIS A 335 -8.66 2.25 23.05
C HIS A 335 -7.46 1.87 23.94
N LYS A 336 -6.99 2.81 24.76
CA LYS A 336 -5.88 2.58 25.71
C LYS A 336 -6.28 1.63 26.82
#